data_AF-X0ZJA0-F1
#
_entry.id   AF-X0ZJA0-F1
#
_cell.length_a   1.000
_cell.length_b   1.000
_cell.length_c   1.000
_cell.angle_alpha   90.00
_cell.angle_beta   90.00
_cell.angle_gamma   90.00
#
_symmetry.space_group_name_H-M   'P 1'
#
loop_
_entity.id
_entity.type
_entity.pdbx_description
1 polymer ?
#
loop_
_entity_poly.entity_id
_entity_poly.type
_entity_poly.pdbx_seq_one_letter_code
_entity_poly.pdbx_strand_id
1 'polypeptide(L)'
;MFHDAIEEIDRDYVKPEWGLIVRNYNDTTGISFYDKRISKNLMFIGSRKSHGLLESASRYILMKDNAQENWSEYGEVFGMDTRVGKTSTQGDDRKAFIQAMRDMGSNGWGVIGEDDSIEYAGARRYDAFRVFAEFLFYCDEAIAKLVFGQDVITNNTGRVVGKIGENVSNMYGDTDTKFIQWLVNTERILIIATIWIPSLHWCHQFHPQLIPGIS
;
A
#
# COMPACT_ATOMS: atom_id res chain seq x y z
N MET A 1 -7.54 -19.16 36.99
CA MET A 1 -6.33 -18.38 36.64
C MET A 1 -6.80 -17.37 35.60
N PHE A 2 -7.14 -16.15 36.05
CA PHE A 2 -7.59 -15.10 35.13
C PHE A 2 -6.34 -14.52 34.47
N HIS A 3 -6.19 -14.68 33.16
CA HIS A 3 -5.20 -13.91 32.43
C HIS A 3 -5.70 -12.47 32.40
N ASP A 4 -4.87 -11.52 32.85
CA ASP A 4 -5.12 -10.10 32.64
C ASP A 4 -5.42 -9.87 31.15
N ALA A 5 -6.38 -8.97 30.89
CA ALA A 5 -6.82 -8.65 29.54
C ALA A 5 -5.61 -8.31 28.66
N ILE A 6 -5.48 -9.03 27.54
CA ILE A 6 -4.49 -8.71 26.51
C ILE A 6 -4.92 -7.36 25.93
N GLU A 7 -4.23 -6.29 26.32
CA GLU A 7 -4.44 -4.96 25.76
C GLU A 7 -3.60 -4.83 24.50
N GLU A 8 -4.27 -4.67 23.35
CA GLU A 8 -3.61 -4.41 22.07
C GLU A 8 -3.16 -2.94 22.05
N ILE A 9 -1.86 -2.74 21.84
CA ILE A 9 -1.30 -1.40 21.65
C ILE A 9 -1.45 -1.08 20.17
N ASP A 10 -2.17 0.00 19.85
CA ASP A 10 -2.31 0.47 18.47
C ASP A 10 -0.94 0.78 17.85
N ARG A 11 -0.77 0.38 16.60
CA ARG A 11 0.47 0.49 15.83
C ARG A 11 0.93 1.95 15.71
N ASP A 12 0.01 2.90 15.72
CA ASP A 12 0.32 4.34 15.65
C ASP A 12 1.16 4.83 16.84
N TYR A 13 1.06 4.15 17.98
CA TYR A 13 1.84 4.45 19.19
C TYR A 13 3.17 3.70 19.24
N VAL A 14 3.47 2.90 18.23
CA VAL A 14 4.67 2.09 18.18
C VAL A 14 5.60 2.63 17.10
N LYS A 15 6.83 2.99 17.50
CA LYS A 15 7.88 3.49 16.59
C LYS A 15 9.02 2.48 16.51
N PRO A 16 8.97 1.49 15.60
CA PRO A 16 9.95 0.40 15.54
C PRO A 16 11.37 0.88 15.22
N GLU A 17 11.50 1.92 14.41
CA GLU A 17 12.78 2.50 13.99
C GLU A 17 13.60 2.98 15.20
N TRP A 18 12.94 3.69 16.11
CA TRP A 18 13.54 4.18 17.36
C TRP A 18 13.48 3.13 18.47
N GLY A 19 12.54 2.20 18.38
CA GLY A 19 12.31 1.16 19.37
C GLY A 19 11.60 1.68 20.62
N LEU A 20 10.58 2.52 20.40
CA LEU A 20 9.85 3.23 21.43
C LEU A 20 8.35 2.96 21.31
N ILE A 21 7.70 2.82 22.44
CA ILE A 21 6.24 2.89 22.59
C ILE A 21 5.92 4.26 23.18
N VAL A 22 5.18 5.06 22.43
CA VAL A 22 4.81 6.43 22.81
C VAL A 22 3.38 6.45 23.35
N ARG A 23 3.04 7.44 24.18
CA ARG A 23 1.66 7.60 24.67
C ARG A 23 0.81 8.41 23.69
N ASN A 24 1.42 9.38 23.02
CA ASN A 24 0.80 10.14 21.94
C ASN A 24 1.63 9.98 20.66
N TYR A 25 0.96 10.05 19.51
CA TYR A 25 1.58 9.90 18.18
C TYR A 25 2.77 10.86 17.95
N ASN A 26 2.64 12.12 18.40
CA ASN A 26 3.65 13.16 18.19
C ASN A 26 4.85 13.08 19.15
N ASP A 27 4.78 12.26 20.20
CA ASP A 27 5.85 12.22 21.20
C ASP A 27 7.12 11.58 20.62
N THR A 28 8.28 12.17 20.91
CA THR A 28 9.60 11.66 20.52
C THR A 28 10.26 10.82 21.61
N THR A 29 9.67 10.80 22.80
CA THR A 29 10.14 10.03 23.95
C THR A 29 9.05 9.08 24.43
N GLY A 30 9.45 7.90 24.89
CA GLY A 30 8.52 6.86 25.24
C GLY A 30 9.20 5.71 25.97
N ILE A 31 8.46 4.64 26.16
CA ILE A 31 8.94 3.42 26.80
C ILE A 31 9.80 2.67 25.79
N SER A 32 11.07 2.41 26.13
CA SER A 32 11.96 1.67 25.24
C SER A 32 11.64 0.18 25.24
N PHE A 33 11.66 -0.43 24.06
CA PHE A 33 11.53 -1.87 23.91
C PHE A 33 12.64 -2.67 24.60
N TYR A 34 13.79 -2.05 24.87
CA TYR A 34 14.93 -2.69 25.51
C TYR A 34 14.89 -2.64 27.05
N ASP A 35 13.88 -2.00 27.63
CA ASP A 35 13.70 -2.05 29.08
C ASP A 35 13.45 -3.51 29.50
N LYS A 36 14.24 -3.98 30.47
CA LYS A 36 14.22 -5.35 31.01
C LYS A 36 12.83 -5.79 31.51
N ARG A 37 11.96 -4.82 31.84
CA ARG A 37 10.57 -5.07 32.25
C ARG A 37 9.68 -5.55 31.10
N ILE A 38 9.89 -5.01 29.90
CA ILE A 38 9.02 -5.24 28.74
C ILE A 38 9.68 -6.13 27.70
N SER A 39 11.01 -6.11 27.61
CA SER A 39 11.78 -6.90 26.64
C SER A 39 11.52 -8.41 26.75
N LYS A 40 11.08 -8.90 27.92
CA LYS A 40 10.68 -10.31 28.13
C LYS A 40 9.37 -10.69 27.43
N ASN A 41 8.52 -9.70 27.15
CA ASN A 41 7.19 -9.89 26.58
C ASN A 41 7.13 -9.48 25.10
N LEU A 42 8.18 -8.86 24.57
CA LEU A 42 8.28 -8.44 23.17
C LEU A 42 9.05 -9.47 22.34
N MET A 43 8.60 -9.66 21.10
CA MET A 43 9.32 -10.41 20.08
C MET A 43 9.60 -9.48 18.91
N PHE A 44 10.87 -9.37 18.52
CA PHE A 44 11.25 -8.59 17.34
C PHE A 44 11.29 -9.50 16.12
N ILE A 45 10.57 -9.10 15.08
CA ILE A 45 10.53 -9.83 13.81
C ILE A 45 11.20 -8.95 12.76
N GLY A 46 12.26 -9.45 12.14
CA GLY A 46 13.00 -8.74 11.09
C GLY A 46 14.01 -7.70 11.61
N SER A 47 14.52 -6.89 10.69
CA SER A 47 15.52 -5.85 10.96
C SER A 47 14.88 -4.47 11.06
N ARG A 48 15.38 -3.61 11.95
CA ARG A 48 14.92 -2.22 12.12
C ARG A 48 14.95 -1.37 10.84
N LYS A 49 15.84 -1.72 9.89
CA LYS A 49 16.04 -0.96 8.64
C LYS A 49 15.44 -1.65 7.42
N SER A 50 14.75 -2.78 7.60
CA SER A 50 14.09 -3.46 6.49
C SER A 50 12.67 -2.93 6.38
N HIS A 51 12.42 -2.11 5.36
CA HIS A 51 11.09 -1.57 5.07
C HIS A 51 10.19 -2.58 4.31
N GLY A 52 10.70 -3.80 4.09
CA GLY A 52 9.94 -4.94 3.60
C GLY A 52 9.34 -4.73 2.22
N LEU A 53 8.21 -5.39 1.98
CA LEU A 53 7.47 -5.34 0.71
C LEU A 53 6.94 -3.94 0.37
N LEU A 54 6.70 -3.10 1.38
CA LEU A 54 6.14 -1.75 1.19
C LEU A 54 7.12 -0.80 0.49
N GLU A 55 8.43 -0.98 0.71
CA GLU A 55 9.45 -0.19 0.01
C GLU A 55 9.42 -0.45 -1.50
N SER A 56 9.39 -1.72 -1.89
CA SER A 56 9.27 -2.11 -3.30
C SER A 56 7.94 -1.66 -3.91
N ALA A 57 6.84 -1.67 -3.13
CA ALA A 57 5.52 -1.25 -3.59
C ALA A 57 5.40 0.28 -3.78
N SER A 58 6.14 1.06 -2.98
CA SER A 58 6.03 2.52 -2.92
C SER A 58 6.17 3.17 -4.29
N ARG A 59 7.12 2.70 -5.10
CA ARG A 59 7.39 3.25 -6.43
C ARG A 59 6.21 3.06 -7.38
N TYR A 60 5.56 1.89 -7.32
CA TYR A 60 4.41 1.58 -8.17
C TYR A 60 3.19 2.38 -7.77
N ILE A 61 2.96 2.58 -6.46
CA ILE A 61 1.86 3.42 -5.95
C ILE A 61 2.06 4.86 -6.41
N LEU A 62 3.26 5.43 -6.22
CA LEU A 62 3.56 6.79 -6.68
C LEU A 62 3.38 6.94 -8.19
N MET A 63 3.84 5.97 -8.99
CA MET A 63 3.63 5.99 -10.44
C MET A 63 2.15 5.92 -10.81
N LYS A 64 1.37 5.10 -10.10
CA LYS A 64 -0.07 4.95 -10.31
C LYS A 64 -0.80 6.26 -10.05
N ASP A 65 -0.53 6.92 -8.92
CA ASP A 65 -1.17 8.19 -8.56
C ASP A 65 -0.88 9.29 -9.60
N ASN A 66 0.38 9.43 -10.01
CA ASN A 66 0.77 10.37 -11.06
C ASN A 66 0.08 10.07 -12.40
N ALA A 67 -0.08 8.79 -12.75
CA ALA A 67 -0.75 8.42 -13.98
C ALA A 67 -2.26 8.72 -13.94
N GLN A 68 -2.92 8.57 -12.78
CA GLN A 68 -4.31 8.95 -12.61
C GLN A 68 -4.51 10.46 -12.73
N GLU A 69 -3.62 11.25 -12.13
CA GLU A 69 -3.65 12.71 -12.22
C GLU A 69 -3.49 13.18 -13.67
N ASN A 70 -2.46 12.68 -14.37
CA ASN A 70 -2.23 13.00 -15.78
C ASN A 70 -3.38 12.55 -16.68
N TRP A 71 -4.03 11.43 -16.35
CA TRP A 71 -5.18 10.96 -17.11
C TRP A 71 -6.40 11.84 -16.90
N SER A 72 -6.60 12.37 -15.69
CA SER A 72 -7.63 13.36 -15.39
C SER A 72 -7.39 14.67 -16.14
N GLU A 73 -6.16 15.20 -16.11
CA GLU A 73 -5.79 16.41 -16.85
C GLU A 73 -5.97 16.21 -18.37
N TYR A 74 -5.53 15.07 -18.90
CA TYR A 74 -5.77 14.70 -20.29
C TYR A 74 -7.26 14.64 -20.61
N GLY A 75 -8.07 14.05 -19.73
CA GLY A 75 -9.52 14.00 -19.86
C GLY A 75 -10.17 15.38 -19.86
N GLU A 76 -9.66 16.32 -19.08
CA GLU A 76 -10.14 17.71 -19.05
C GLU A 76 -9.83 18.45 -20.35
N VAL A 77 -8.58 18.36 -20.82
CA VAL A 77 -8.11 19.07 -22.03
C VAL A 77 -8.76 18.51 -23.30
N PHE A 78 -8.87 17.18 -23.42
CA PHE A 78 -9.35 16.51 -24.63
C PHE A 78 -10.81 16.05 -24.57
N GLY A 79 -11.43 16.06 -23.39
CA GLY A 79 -12.86 15.76 -23.22
C GLY A 79 -13.76 16.88 -23.71
N MET A 80 -13.24 18.11 -23.79
CA MET A 80 -13.95 19.28 -24.29
C MET A 80 -13.46 19.64 -25.70
N ASP A 81 -14.39 19.73 -26.66
CA ASP A 81 -14.02 20.16 -28.02
C ASP A 81 -13.62 21.63 -28.03
N THR A 82 -12.50 21.93 -28.69
CA THR A 82 -11.99 23.31 -28.84
C THR A 82 -12.71 23.97 -30.00
N ARG A 83 -13.29 25.15 -29.77
CA ARG A 83 -14.06 25.87 -30.79
C ARG A 83 -13.17 26.87 -31.50
N VAL A 84 -13.11 26.75 -32.82
CA VAL A 84 -12.30 27.62 -33.67
C VAL A 84 -13.22 28.42 -34.58
N GLY A 85 -13.24 29.74 -34.39
CA GLY A 85 -13.98 30.67 -35.21
C GLY A 85 -13.07 31.33 -36.24
N LYS A 86 -13.43 31.24 -37.53
CA LYS A 86 -12.73 31.93 -38.62
C LYS A 86 -13.48 33.21 -38.97
N THR A 87 -12.77 34.33 -39.06
CA THR A 87 -13.36 35.63 -39.44
C THR A 87 -12.37 36.47 -40.24
N SER A 88 -12.81 37.05 -41.35
CA SER A 88 -12.06 38.07 -42.12
C SER A 88 -12.33 39.50 -41.65
N THR A 89 -13.35 39.70 -40.82
CA THR A 89 -13.78 41.04 -40.38
C THR A 89 -12.81 41.66 -39.37
N GLN A 90 -12.47 42.94 -39.56
CA GLN A 90 -11.65 43.76 -38.68
C GLN A 90 -12.51 44.80 -37.95
N GLY A 91 -12.05 45.31 -36.81
CA GLY A 91 -12.76 46.36 -36.05
C GLY A 91 -13.70 45.83 -34.97
N ASP A 92 -14.83 46.51 -34.74
CA ASP A 92 -15.72 46.22 -33.60
C ASP A 92 -16.49 44.90 -33.74
N ASP A 93 -16.76 44.45 -34.97
CA ASP A 93 -17.38 43.14 -35.23
C ASP A 93 -16.50 41.97 -34.78
N ARG A 94 -15.17 42.12 -34.91
CA ARG A 94 -14.22 41.11 -34.39
C ARG A 94 -14.25 41.05 -32.87
N LYS A 95 -14.41 42.19 -32.19
CA LYS A 95 -14.55 42.24 -30.73
C LYS A 95 -15.85 41.61 -30.28
N ALA A 96 -16.96 41.87 -30.97
CA ALA A 96 -18.25 41.24 -30.69
C ALA A 96 -18.19 39.71 -30.88
N PHE A 97 -17.49 39.25 -31.92
CA PHE A 97 -17.27 37.82 -32.16
C PHE A 97 -16.39 37.16 -31.08
N ILE A 98 -15.32 37.82 -30.66
CA ILE A 98 -14.47 37.38 -29.53
C ILE A 98 -15.29 37.28 -28.24
N GLN A 99 -16.12 38.30 -27.97
CA GLN A 99 -16.97 38.34 -26.79
C GLN A 99 -18.02 37.22 -26.82
N ALA A 100 -18.67 36.99 -27.97
CA ALA A 100 -19.61 35.88 -28.15
C ALA A 100 -18.95 34.50 -27.95
N MET A 101 -17.73 34.30 -28.47
CA MET A 101 -16.99 33.06 -28.27
C MET A 101 -16.59 32.84 -26.81
N ARG A 102 -16.28 33.92 -26.07
CA ARG A 102 -15.97 33.89 -24.64
C ARG A 102 -17.20 33.62 -23.77
N ASP A 103 -18.34 34.19 -24.14
CA ASP A 103 -19.61 34.03 -23.41
C ASP A 103 -20.25 32.64 -23.66
N MET A 104 -19.82 31.93 -24.72
CA MET A 104 -20.26 30.56 -25.04
C MET A 104 -19.70 29.45 -24.12
N GLY A 105 -18.96 29.79 -23.06
CA GLY A 105 -18.65 28.88 -21.95
C GLY A 105 -17.15 28.64 -21.68
N SER A 106 -16.84 27.61 -20.88
CA SER A 106 -15.50 27.33 -20.34
C SER A 106 -14.54 26.60 -21.28
N ASN A 107 -14.98 26.23 -22.49
CA ASN A 107 -14.12 25.55 -23.46
C ASN A 107 -13.03 26.49 -24.01
N GLY A 108 -11.91 25.92 -24.45
CA GLY A 108 -10.91 26.64 -25.23
C GLY A 108 -11.52 27.23 -26.51
N TRP A 109 -11.25 28.51 -26.76
CA TRP A 109 -11.72 29.23 -27.95
C TRP A 109 -10.55 29.95 -28.64
N GLY A 110 -10.60 30.03 -29.96
CA GLY A 110 -9.64 30.77 -30.77
C GLY A 110 -10.32 31.48 -31.94
N VAL A 111 -9.87 32.71 -32.23
CA VAL A 111 -10.34 33.50 -33.38
C VAL A 111 -9.18 33.65 -34.37
N ILE A 112 -9.37 33.12 -35.58
CA ILE A 112 -8.34 33.01 -36.61
C ILE A 112 -8.75 33.86 -37.82
N GLY A 113 -7.80 34.57 -38.42
CA GLY A 113 -8.02 35.26 -39.71
C GLY A 113 -8.26 34.26 -40.84
N GLU A 114 -9.02 34.63 -41.86
CA GLU A 114 -9.29 33.74 -43.00
C GLU A 114 -8.01 33.34 -43.77
N ASP A 115 -7.00 34.21 -43.74
CA ASP A 115 -5.66 34.00 -44.32
C ASP A 115 -4.67 33.28 -43.39
N ASP A 116 -5.02 33.08 -42.11
CA ASP A 116 -4.16 32.42 -41.13
C ASP A 116 -4.41 30.90 -41.15
N SER A 117 -3.37 30.12 -41.45
CA SER A 117 -3.40 28.66 -41.30
C SER A 117 -3.01 28.27 -39.88
N ILE A 118 -3.90 27.55 -39.18
CA ILE A 118 -3.55 26.82 -37.97
C ILE A 118 -3.33 25.36 -38.35
N GLU A 119 -2.06 24.95 -38.42
CA GLU A 119 -1.69 23.55 -38.34
C GLU A 119 -1.77 23.10 -36.89
N TYR A 120 -2.78 22.29 -36.58
CA TYR A 120 -2.78 21.55 -35.33
C TYR A 120 -1.73 20.44 -35.45
N ALA A 121 -0.48 20.73 -35.08
CA ALA A 121 0.63 19.77 -35.05
C ALA A 121 0.47 18.70 -33.93
N GLY A 122 -0.74 18.56 -33.37
CA GLY A 122 -1.09 17.48 -32.47
C GLY A 122 -1.67 16.33 -33.29
N ALA A 123 -0.88 15.29 -33.52
CA ALA A 123 -1.44 14.00 -33.91
C ALA A 123 -2.56 13.68 -32.91
N ARG A 124 -3.83 13.69 -33.35
CA ARG A 124 -4.97 13.19 -32.57
C ARG A 124 -4.71 11.70 -32.33
N ARG A 125 -3.91 11.39 -31.32
CA ARG A 125 -3.64 10.03 -30.89
C ARG A 125 -4.90 9.58 -30.15
N TYR A 126 -5.88 9.10 -30.91
CA TYR A 126 -7.11 8.50 -30.38
C TYR A 126 -6.83 7.42 -29.32
N ASP A 127 -5.61 6.87 -29.29
CA ASP A 127 -5.18 5.82 -28.37
C ASP A 127 -4.54 6.33 -27.06
N ALA A 128 -4.47 7.65 -26.82
CA ALA A 128 -3.85 8.18 -25.60
C ALA A 128 -4.59 7.71 -24.32
N PHE A 129 -5.91 7.53 -24.39
CA PHE A 129 -6.70 6.90 -23.31
C PHE A 129 -6.16 5.51 -22.95
N ARG A 130 -5.76 4.72 -23.95
CA ARG A 130 -5.29 3.35 -23.76
C ARG A 130 -3.91 3.31 -23.11
N VAL A 131 -3.04 4.27 -23.42
CA VAL A 131 -1.71 4.36 -22.79
C VAL A 131 -1.81 4.52 -21.27
N PHE A 132 -2.71 5.40 -20.80
CA PHE A 132 -2.93 5.59 -19.36
C PHE A 132 -3.58 4.36 -18.73
N ALA A 133 -4.60 3.79 -19.37
CA ALA A 133 -5.27 2.60 -18.87
C ALA A 133 -4.31 1.40 -18.75
N GLU A 134 -3.53 1.11 -19.79
CA GLU A 134 -2.53 0.02 -19.78
C GLU A 134 -1.44 0.25 -18.73
N PHE A 135 -1.02 1.49 -18.51
CA PHE A 135 -0.06 1.81 -17.45
C PHE A 135 -0.62 1.57 -16.05
N LEU A 136 -1.89 1.95 -15.80
CA LEU A 136 -2.56 1.67 -14.53
C LEU A 136 -2.67 0.16 -14.28
N PHE A 137 -3.07 -0.61 -15.30
CA PHE A 137 -3.11 -2.07 -15.20
C PHE A 137 -1.74 -2.67 -14.93
N TYR A 138 -0.68 -2.17 -15.57
CA TYR A 138 0.68 -2.61 -15.30
C TYR A 138 1.09 -2.37 -13.84
N CYS A 139 0.79 -1.19 -13.29
CA CYS A 139 1.06 -0.89 -11.88
C CYS A 139 0.29 -1.82 -10.94
N ASP A 140 -0.99 -2.08 -11.22
CA ASP A 140 -1.82 -2.97 -10.40
C ASP A 140 -1.34 -4.42 -10.45
N GLU A 141 -0.96 -4.91 -11.63
CA GLU A 141 -0.35 -6.23 -11.77
C GLU A 141 0.99 -6.34 -11.05
N ALA A 142 1.84 -5.31 -11.12
CA ALA A 142 3.12 -5.30 -10.43
C ALA A 142 2.95 -5.36 -8.91
N ILE A 143 2.00 -4.60 -8.37
CA ILE A 143 1.65 -4.63 -6.93
C ILE A 143 1.06 -6.00 -6.54
N ALA A 144 0.16 -6.55 -7.36
CA ALA A 144 -0.43 -7.86 -7.10
C ALA A 144 0.64 -8.98 -7.10
N LYS A 145 1.56 -8.95 -8.06
CA LYS A 145 2.70 -9.89 -8.14
C LYS A 145 3.64 -9.75 -6.94
N LEU A 146 3.86 -8.53 -6.47
CA LEU A 146 4.71 -8.28 -5.30
C LEU A 146 4.09 -8.83 -4.01
N VAL A 147 2.78 -8.67 -3.81
CA VAL A 147 2.10 -9.06 -2.56
C VAL A 147 1.66 -10.52 -2.57
N PHE A 148 1.01 -10.96 -3.64
CA PHE A 148 0.38 -12.29 -3.73
C PHE A 148 1.20 -13.28 -4.56
N GLY A 149 2.25 -12.84 -5.24
CA GLY A 149 3.03 -13.68 -6.15
C GLY A 149 2.35 -13.98 -7.48
N GLN A 150 1.18 -13.38 -7.74
CA GLN A 150 0.36 -13.64 -8.92
C GLN A 150 -0.61 -12.49 -9.22
N ASP A 151 -1.15 -12.46 -10.45
CA ASP A 151 -2.13 -11.49 -10.96
C ASP A 151 -3.46 -12.14 -11.40
N VAL A 152 -3.61 -13.44 -11.19
CA VAL A 152 -4.71 -14.26 -11.75
C VAL A 152 -6.11 -13.80 -11.34
N ILE A 153 -6.25 -13.03 -10.27
CA ILE A 153 -7.54 -12.60 -9.73
C ILE A 153 -8.11 -11.40 -10.52
N THR A 154 -7.27 -10.59 -11.16
CA THR A 154 -7.70 -9.30 -11.73
C THR A 154 -8.02 -9.40 -13.24
N ASN A 155 -7.29 -10.22 -14.01
CA ASN A 155 -7.25 -10.07 -15.47
C ASN A 155 -7.60 -11.32 -16.30
N ASN A 156 -7.93 -12.47 -15.71
CA ASN A 156 -8.08 -13.70 -16.50
C ASN A 156 -9.21 -14.65 -16.06
N THR A 157 -10.24 -14.77 -16.89
CA THR A 157 -11.37 -15.68 -16.66
C THR A 157 -11.14 -17.01 -17.40
N GLY A 158 -10.34 -17.91 -16.81
CA GLY A 158 -10.11 -19.25 -17.35
C GLY A 158 -9.96 -20.28 -16.23
N ARG A 159 -10.68 -21.42 -16.32
CA ARG A 159 -10.66 -22.46 -15.26
C ARG A 159 -9.26 -23.01 -14.96
N VAL A 160 -8.41 -23.11 -15.99
CA VAL A 160 -7.01 -23.55 -15.85
C VAL A 160 -6.17 -22.48 -15.17
N VAL A 161 -6.35 -21.21 -15.55
CA VAL A 161 -5.63 -20.07 -14.96
C VAL A 161 -6.00 -19.92 -13.48
N GLY A 162 -7.31 -19.98 -13.17
CA GLY A 162 -7.79 -19.94 -11.79
C GLY A 162 -7.25 -21.08 -10.91
N LYS A 163 -7.09 -22.29 -11.46
CA LYS A 163 -6.49 -23.41 -10.71
C LYS A 163 -5.01 -23.19 -10.41
N ILE A 164 -4.25 -22.65 -11.37
CA ILE A 164 -2.85 -22.29 -11.16
C ILE A 164 -2.76 -21.19 -10.10
N GLY A 165 -3.63 -20.19 -10.20
CA GLY A 165 -3.62 -19.09 -9.24
C GLY A 165 -3.99 -19.52 -7.82
N GLU A 166 -4.98 -20.39 -7.66
CA GLU A 166 -5.31 -21.01 -6.38
C GLU A 166 -4.10 -21.74 -5.78
N ASN A 167 -3.39 -22.52 -6.60
CA ASN A 167 -2.20 -23.25 -6.15
C ASN A 167 -1.08 -22.31 -5.70
N VAL A 168 -0.79 -21.25 -6.45
CA VAL A 168 0.21 -20.24 -6.05
C VAL A 168 -0.22 -19.57 -4.75
N SER A 169 -1.48 -19.16 -4.62
CA SER A 169 -2.00 -18.55 -3.38
C SER A 169 -1.81 -19.47 -2.18
N ASN A 170 -2.13 -20.76 -2.33
CA ASN A 170 -1.97 -21.74 -1.27
C ASN A 170 -0.50 -21.97 -0.92
N MET A 171 0.40 -21.98 -1.91
CA MET A 171 1.85 -22.08 -1.66
C MET A 171 2.40 -20.90 -0.85
N TYR A 172 1.96 -19.67 -1.15
CA TYR A 172 2.33 -18.49 -0.38
C TYR A 172 1.75 -18.57 1.05
N GLY A 173 0.45 -18.88 1.20
CA GLY A 173 -0.18 -19.04 2.51
C GLY A 173 0.46 -20.13 3.37
N ASP A 174 0.84 -21.26 2.77
CA ASP A 174 1.56 -22.34 3.45
C ASP A 174 2.97 -21.90 3.89
N THR A 175 3.64 -21.10 3.06
CA THR A 175 4.98 -20.57 3.36
C THR A 175 4.91 -19.57 4.50
N ASP A 176 3.95 -18.65 4.49
CA ASP A 176 3.71 -17.69 5.56
C ASP A 176 3.35 -18.39 6.87
N THR A 177 2.49 -19.41 6.81
CA THR A 177 2.13 -20.21 7.99
C THR A 177 3.35 -20.92 8.57
N LYS A 178 4.18 -21.53 7.72
CA LYS A 178 5.43 -22.18 8.16
C LYS A 178 6.43 -21.18 8.73
N PHE A 179 6.51 -19.97 8.15
CA PHE A 179 7.36 -18.90 8.67
C PHE A 179 6.91 -18.48 10.07
N ILE A 180 5.61 -18.24 10.28
CA ILE A 180 5.06 -17.91 11.59
C ILE A 180 5.29 -19.06 12.58
N GLN A 181 5.05 -20.31 12.17
CA GLN A 181 5.28 -21.47 13.01
C GLN A 181 6.75 -21.59 13.43
N TRP A 182 7.68 -21.41 12.48
CA TRP A 182 9.11 -21.43 12.76
C TRP A 182 9.52 -20.29 13.71
N LEU A 183 8.99 -19.09 13.49
CA LEU A 183 9.25 -17.92 14.32
C LEU A 183 8.77 -18.14 15.76
N VAL A 184 7.55 -18.64 15.95
CA VAL A 184 6.99 -18.95 17.27
C VAL A 184 7.77 -20.08 17.95
N ASN A 185 8.12 -21.13 17.21
CA ASN A 185 8.86 -22.26 17.78
C ASN A 185 10.30 -21.89 18.17
N THR A 186 10.94 -21.01 17.41
CA THR A 186 12.34 -20.61 17.67
C THR A 186 12.41 -19.55 18.76
N GLU A 187 11.65 -18.46 18.64
CA GLU A 187 11.77 -17.32 19.56
C GLU A 187 10.94 -17.52 20.84
N ARG A 188 9.71 -18.03 20.73
CA ARG A 188 8.74 -18.06 21.85
C ARG A 188 8.93 -19.25 22.79
N ILE A 189 9.20 -20.44 22.25
CA ILE A 189 9.43 -21.63 23.09
C ILE A 189 10.70 -21.45 23.92
N LEU A 190 11.77 -20.86 23.37
CA LEU A 190 12.99 -20.58 24.13
C LEU A 190 12.73 -19.60 25.29
N ILE A 191 11.93 -18.55 25.08
CA ILE A 191 11.59 -17.58 26.14
C ILE A 191 10.72 -18.25 27.22
N ILE A 192 9.69 -18.99 26.82
CA ILE A 192 8.81 -19.70 27.78
C ILE A 192 9.61 -20.75 28.56
N ALA A 193 10.41 -21.56 27.88
CA ALA A 193 11.30 -22.55 28.51
C ALA A 193 12.25 -21.89 29.53
N THR A 194 12.88 -20.77 29.18
CA THR A 194 13.79 -20.05 30.09
C THR A 194 13.08 -19.46 31.31
N ILE A 195 11.81 -19.07 31.18
CA ILE A 195 11.03 -18.50 32.29
C ILE A 195 10.40 -19.58 33.18
N TRP A 196 9.93 -20.69 32.60
CA TRP A 196 9.16 -21.73 33.31
C TRP A 196 9.98 -22.93 33.80
N ILE A 197 11.08 -23.28 33.13
CA ILE A 197 11.93 -24.43 33.55
C ILE A 197 12.65 -24.19 34.88
N PRO A 198 13.11 -22.97 35.24
CA PRO A 198 13.68 -22.71 36.56
C PRO A 198 12.68 -22.93 37.70
N SER A 199 11.40 -22.64 37.49
CA SER A 199 10.35 -22.91 38.49
C SER A 199 9.99 -24.39 38.63
N LEU A 200 10.21 -25.22 37.60
CA LEU A 200 10.02 -26.67 37.67
C LEU A 200 11.17 -27.37 38.40
N HIS A 201 12.41 -26.87 38.27
CA HIS A 201 13.55 -27.39 39.04
C HIS A 201 13.40 -27.13 40.55
N TRP A 202 12.76 -26.01 40.92
CA TRP A 202 12.36 -25.72 42.30
C TRP A 202 11.22 -26.62 42.82
N CYS A 203 10.33 -27.10 41.94
CA CYS A 203 9.22 -27.96 42.33
C CYS A 203 9.70 -29.37 42.74
N HIS A 204 10.75 -29.89 42.10
CA HIS A 204 11.35 -31.19 42.48
C HIS A 204 12.24 -31.13 43.73
N GLN A 205 12.65 -29.93 44.21
CA GLN A 205 13.50 -29.79 45.40
C GLN A 205 12.72 -29.55 46.70
N PHE A 206 11.39 -29.36 46.66
CA PHE A 206 10.59 -28.95 47.83
C PHE A 206 9.71 -30.02 48.49
N HIS A 207 9.83 -31.32 48.16
CA HIS A 207 9.18 -32.37 48.96
C HIS A 207 9.99 -33.68 49.04
N PRO A 208 10.71 -33.90 50.15
CA PRO A 208 11.07 -35.25 50.59
C PRO A 208 10.54 -35.58 51.99
N GLN A 209 9.37 -35.06 52.40
CA GLN A 209 8.74 -35.43 53.67
C GLN A 209 7.21 -35.34 53.52
N LEU A 210 6.49 -36.35 54.03
CA LEU A 210 5.02 -36.52 54.08
C LEU A 210 4.40 -37.43 53.00
N ILE A 211 4.73 -38.72 53.04
CA ILE A 211 3.71 -39.77 52.89
C ILE A 211 3.94 -40.80 54.02
N PRO A 212 3.21 -40.73 55.14
CA PRO A 212 3.15 -41.83 56.08
C PRO A 212 2.09 -42.84 55.62
N GLY A 213 2.54 -44.08 55.41
CA GLY A 213 1.80 -45.34 55.55
C GLY A 213 0.38 -45.44 55.00
N ILE A 214 0.23 -46.20 53.91
CA ILE A 214 -0.86 -47.17 53.79
C ILE A 214 -0.23 -48.47 53.28
N SER A 215 -0.52 -49.54 54.02
CA SER A 215 -0.22 -50.96 53.79
C SER A 215 -0.59 -51.45 52.39
#